data_AF-A0A318U8F0-F1
#
_entry.id   AF-A0A318U8F0-F1
#
_cell.length_a   1.000
_cell.length_b   1.000
_cell.length_c   1.000
_cell.angle_alpha   90.00
_cell.angle_beta   90.00
_cell.angle_gamma   90.00
#
_symmetry.space_group_name_H-M   'P 1'
#
loop_
_entity.id
_entity.type
_entity.pdbx_description
1 polymer ?
#
loop_
_entity_poly.entity_id
_entity_poly.type
_entity_poly.pdbx_seq_one_letter_code
_entity_poly.pdbx_strand_id
1 'polypeptide(L)'
;MDKAPAILGLVFGIVIAILSLILLLTDYKDCFSKEFSKRNQMRSIYKRQWIFTLVICIMSFFLTISLTGYLIFSDWNFKDLPVINTFTK
;
A
#
# COMPACT_ATOMS: atom_id res chain seq x y z
N MET A 1 3.47 -19.85 12.51
CA MET A 1 3.92 -18.45 12.70
C MET A 1 2.73 -17.65 13.14
N ASP A 2 2.87 -16.87 14.22
CA ASP A 2 1.78 -16.06 14.75
C ASP A 2 1.37 -15.02 13.70
N LYS A 3 0.08 -15.03 13.30
CA LYS A 3 -0.48 -14.08 12.33
C LYS A 3 -0.74 -12.70 12.95
N ALA A 4 -0.70 -12.59 14.28
CA ALA A 4 -0.94 -11.37 15.05
C ALA A 4 -0.06 -10.17 14.61
N PRO A 5 1.28 -10.28 14.46
CA PRO A 5 2.11 -9.18 13.97
C PRO A 5 1.77 -8.75 12.53
N ALA A 6 1.38 -9.68 11.67
CA ALA A 6 0.99 -9.36 10.29
C ALA A 6 -0.33 -8.59 10.23
N ILE A 7 -1.31 -8.97 11.07
CA ILE A 7 -2.59 -8.26 11.19
C ILE A 7 -2.39 -6.85 11.75
N LEU A 8 -1.58 -6.71 12.80
CA LEU A 8 -1.20 -5.39 13.36
C LEU A 8 -0.53 -4.51 12.30
N GLY A 9 0.46 -5.06 11.57
CA GLY A 9 1.13 -4.35 10.48
C GLY A 9 0.17 -3.91 9.38
N LEU A 10 -0.83 -4.72 9.06
CA LEU A 10 -1.84 -4.39 8.05
C LEU A 10 -2.73 -3.23 8.51
N VAL A 11 -3.21 -3.24 9.76
CA VAL A 11 -4.01 -2.14 10.32
C VAL A 11 -3.22 -0.83 10.31
N PHE A 12 -1.96 -0.84 10.78
CA PHE A 12 -1.11 0.35 10.73
C PHE A 12 -0.82 0.81 9.30
N GLY A 13 -0.57 -0.12 8.38
CA GLY A 13 -0.35 0.18 6.96
C GLY A 13 -1.53 0.90 6.32
N ILE A 14 -2.75 0.45 6.60
CA ILE A 14 -3.99 1.10 6.11
C ILE A 14 -4.13 2.52 6.68
N VAL A 15 -3.90 2.71 7.98
CA VAL A 15 -4.01 4.03 8.61
C VAL A 15 -3.02 5.01 7.98
N ILE A 16 -1.77 4.59 7.79
CA ILE A 16 -0.74 5.42 7.14
C ILE A 16 -1.12 5.72 5.68
N ALA A 17 -1.66 4.74 4.95
CA ALA A 17 -2.11 4.92 3.58
C ALA A 17 -3.25 5.97 3.49
N ILE A 18 -4.24 5.90 4.38
CA ILE A 18 -5.35 6.85 4.40
C ILE A 18 -4.86 8.25 4.78
N LEU A 19 -4.04 8.39 5.82
CA LEU A 19 -3.52 9.69 6.26
C LEU A 19 -2.65 10.35 5.19
N SER A 20 -1.75 9.57 4.56
CA SER A 20 -0.89 10.08 3.48
C SER A 20 -1.70 10.46 2.24
N LEU A 21 -2.76 9.71 1.91
CA LEU A 21 -3.67 10.02 0.83
C LEU A 21 -4.46 11.31 1.11
N ILE A 22 -4.98 11.49 2.33
CA ILE A 22 -5.68 12.71 2.74
C ILE A 22 -4.75 13.91 2.59
N LEU A 23 -3.52 13.85 3.12
CA LEU A 23 -2.52 14.91 2.96
C LEU A 23 -2.23 15.22 1.49
N LEU A 24 -2.15 14.18 0.63
CA LEU A 24 -1.94 14.37 -0.80
C LEU A 24 -3.08 15.13 -1.47
N LEU A 25 -4.32 14.88 -1.04
CA LEU A 25 -5.55 15.42 -1.62
C LEU A 25 -5.97 16.78 -1.02
N THR A 26 -5.59 17.09 0.22
CA THR A 26 -5.89 18.37 0.86
C THR A 26 -4.75 19.37 0.65
N ASP A 27 -3.55 19.03 1.11
CA ASP A 27 -2.46 19.99 1.25
C ASP A 27 -1.58 20.04 -0.01
N TYR A 28 -1.45 18.89 -0.70
CA TYR A 28 -0.60 18.78 -1.88
C TYR A 28 -1.35 18.69 -3.21
N LYS A 29 -2.68 18.81 -3.22
CA LYS A 29 -3.49 18.74 -4.46
C LYS A 29 -3.02 19.75 -5.50
N ASP A 30 -2.64 20.94 -5.07
CA ASP A 30 -2.17 21.99 -5.97
C ASP A 30 -0.77 21.70 -6.55
N CYS A 31 0.02 20.81 -5.93
CA CYS A 31 1.27 20.29 -6.50
C CYS A 31 1.04 19.38 -7.72
N PHE A 32 -0.21 18.94 -7.95
CA PHE A 32 -0.66 18.15 -9.11
C PHE A 32 -1.63 18.91 -10.03
N SER A 33 -1.84 20.21 -9.79
CA SER A 33 -2.73 21.02 -10.61
C SER A 33 -2.33 21.01 -12.09
N LYS A 34 -3.34 21.06 -12.97
CA LYS A 34 -3.17 21.13 -14.44
C LYS A 34 -2.53 22.44 -14.88
N GLU A 35 -2.69 23.51 -14.09
CA GLU A 35 -2.07 24.81 -14.35
C GLU A 35 -0.58 24.81 -13.96
N PHE A 36 0.30 25.01 -14.94
CA PHE A 36 1.76 24.98 -14.73
C PHE A 36 2.25 26.02 -13.71
N SER A 37 1.69 27.24 -13.74
CA SER A 37 2.08 28.33 -12.83
C SER A 37 1.81 27.99 -11.36
N LYS A 38 0.57 27.56 -11.05
CA LYS A 38 0.18 27.11 -9.70
C LYS A 38 1.00 25.90 -9.24
N ARG A 39 1.22 24.94 -10.14
CA ARG A 39 2.02 23.75 -9.87
C ARG A 39 3.44 24.09 -9.47
N ASN A 40 4.11 24.98 -10.20
CA ASN A 40 5.51 25.33 -9.94
C ASN A 40 5.66 26.20 -8.68
N GLN A 41 4.71 27.09 -8.42
CA GLN A 41 4.66 27.89 -7.20
C GLN A 41 4.50 27.00 -5.95
N MET A 42 3.55 26.08 -5.96
CA MET A 42 3.31 25.19 -4.82
C MET A 42 4.42 24.16 -4.63
N ARG A 43 5.02 23.65 -5.71
CA ARG A 43 6.23 22.81 -5.63
C ARG A 43 7.45 23.57 -5.11
N SER A 44 7.51 24.89 -5.28
CA SER A 44 8.57 25.72 -4.69
C SER A 44 8.39 25.91 -3.19
N ILE A 45 7.13 25.96 -2.71
CA ILE A 45 6.79 26.07 -1.29
C ILE A 45 7.06 24.73 -0.58
N TYR A 46 6.60 23.62 -1.16
CA TYR A 46 6.69 22.28 -0.58
C TYR A 46 7.81 21.40 -1.16
N LYS A 47 8.95 21.99 -1.57
CA LYS A 47 10.05 21.41 -2.39
C LYS A 47 10.24 19.89 -2.38
N ARG A 48 10.23 19.25 -1.21
CA ARG A 48 10.39 17.80 -1.08
C ARG A 48 9.28 17.09 -0.31
N GLN A 49 8.45 17.81 0.45
CA GLN A 49 7.47 17.21 1.35
C GLN A 49 6.38 16.44 0.59
N TRP A 50 5.85 17.02 -0.50
CA TRP A 50 4.85 16.35 -1.34
C TRP A 50 5.39 15.04 -1.96
N ILE A 51 6.68 15.01 -2.31
CA ILE A 51 7.35 13.82 -2.86
C ILE A 51 7.48 12.75 -1.79
N PHE A 52 7.93 13.13 -0.59
CA PHE A 52 8.02 12.19 0.53
C PHE A 52 6.66 11.59 0.89
N THR A 53 5.61 12.42 0.97
CA THR A 53 4.25 11.92 1.24
C THR A 53 3.75 10.99 0.13
N LEU A 54 4.05 11.29 -1.13
CA LEU A 54 3.71 10.43 -2.26
C LEU A 54 4.43 9.08 -2.19
N VAL A 55 5.74 9.08 -1.88
CA VAL A 55 6.52 7.85 -1.71
C VAL A 55 5.99 7.02 -0.54
N ILE A 56 5.71 7.65 0.61
CA ILE A 56 5.13 6.99 1.79
C ILE A 56 3.78 6.35 1.43
N CYS A 57 2.93 7.07 0.71
CA CYS A 57 1.64 6.56 0.25
C CYS A 57 1.83 5.31 -0.63
N ILE A 58 2.68 5.37 -1.66
CA ILE A 58 2.95 4.23 -2.55
C ILE A 58 3.50 3.03 -1.75
N MET A 59 4.50 3.26 -0.89
CA MET A 59 5.09 2.19 -0.08
C MET A 59 4.07 1.57 0.88
N SER A 60 3.20 2.36 1.49
CA SER A 60 2.12 1.84 2.36
C SER A 60 1.11 0.98 1.60
N PHE A 61 0.75 1.37 0.36
CA PHE A 61 -0.12 0.56 -0.48
C PHE A 61 0.53 -0.78 -0.84
N PHE A 62 1.80 -0.75 -1.28
CA PHE A 62 2.55 -1.98 -1.56
C PHE A 62 2.63 -2.89 -0.33
N LEU A 63 2.98 -2.33 0.82
CA LEU A 63 3.14 -3.09 2.06
C LEU A 63 1.80 -3.71 2.51
N THR A 64 0.69 -2.97 2.36
CA THR A 64 -0.66 -3.46 2.66
C THR A 64 -1.06 -4.60 1.72
N ILE A 65 -0.80 -4.46 0.41
CA ILE A 65 -1.09 -5.51 -0.59
C ILE A 65 -0.24 -6.76 -0.32
N SER A 66 1.05 -6.60 -0.04
CA SER A 66 1.95 -7.72 0.26
C SER A 66 1.53 -8.47 1.53
N LEU A 67 1.17 -7.77 2.61
CA LEU A 67 0.67 -8.40 3.84
C LEU A 67 -0.68 -9.09 3.64
N THR A 68 -1.57 -8.49 2.86
CA THR A 68 -2.85 -9.09 2.50
C THR A 68 -2.64 -10.38 1.70
N GLY A 69 -1.76 -10.32 0.70
CA GLY A 69 -1.36 -11.50 -0.08
C GLY A 69 -0.77 -12.59 0.82
N TYR A 70 0.15 -12.24 1.72
CA TYR A 70 0.72 -13.18 2.67
C TYR A 70 -0.35 -13.87 3.52
N LEU A 71 -1.33 -13.12 4.05
CA LEU A 71 -2.41 -13.70 4.86
C LEU A 71 -3.30 -14.65 4.05
N ILE A 72 -3.65 -14.28 2.81
CA ILE A 72 -4.48 -15.12 1.93
C ILE A 72 -3.73 -16.40 1.54
N PHE A 73 -2.48 -16.29 1.07
CA PHE A 73 -1.68 -17.45 0.67
C PHE A 73 -1.26 -18.32 1.86
N SER A 74 -1.09 -17.74 3.06
CA SER A 74 -0.83 -18.50 4.27
C SER A 74 -2.02 -19.35 4.73
N ASP A 75 -3.25 -19.01 4.33
CA ASP A 75 -4.44 -19.84 4.59
C ASP A 75 -4.71 -20.87 3.49
N TRP A 76 -4.11 -20.71 2.31
CA TRP A 76 -4.11 -21.74 1.27
C TRP A 76 -3.18 -22.89 1.66
N ASN A 77 -3.66 -23.76 2.55
CA ASN A 77 -3.04 -25.05 2.80
C ASN A 77 -3.09 -25.88 1.50
N PHE A 78 -1.93 -26.15 0.90
CA PHE A 78 -1.75 -27.14 -0.17
C PHE A 78 -2.20 -28.58 0.21
N LYS A 79 -2.72 -28.78 1.44
CA LYS A 79 -3.31 -30.03 1.91
C LYS A 79 -4.71 -30.33 1.36
N ASP A 80 -5.42 -29.34 0.83
CA ASP A 80 -6.75 -29.55 0.24
C ASP A 80 -6.72 -29.77 -1.28
N LEU A 81 -5.53 -29.85 -1.88
CA LEU A 81 -5.40 -30.36 -3.24
C LEU A 81 -5.60 -31.88 -3.19
N PRO A 82 -6.67 -32.44 -3.79
CA PRO A 82 -6.72 -33.87 -3.98
C PRO A 82 -5.51 -34.24 -4.82
N VAL A 83 -4.54 -34.93 -4.21
CA VAL A 83 -3.49 -35.65 -4.92
C VAL A 83 -4.23 -36.61 -5.84
N ILE A 84 -4.38 -36.24 -7.10
CA ILE A 84 -4.90 -37.12 -8.13
C ILE A 84 -3.82 -38.20 -8.30
N ASN A 85 -3.93 -39.27 -7.50
CA ASN A 85 -3.24 -40.53 -7.70
C ASN A 85 -3.80 -41.19 -8.98
N THR A 86 -3.51 -40.63 -10.14
CA THR A 86 -3.68 -41.30 -11.43
C THR A 86 -2.33 -41.77 -11.93
N PHE A 87 -1.69 -42.66 -11.16
CA PHE A 87 -0.65 -43.56 -11.66
C PHE A 87 -0.58 -44.77 -10.74
N THR A 88 -1.53 -45.71 -10.91
CA THR A 88 -1.35 -47.15 -10.72
C THR A 88 -2.71 -47.84 -10.94
N LYS A 89 -3.02 -48.17 -12.19
CA LYS A 89 -3.53 -49.49 -12.53
C LYS A 89 -3.29 -49.79 -13.99
#